data_AF-A0A9P9YSV6-F1
#
_entry.id   AF-A0A9P9YSV6-F1
#
_cell.length_a   1.000
_cell.length_b   1.000
_cell.length_c   1.000
_cell.angle_alpha   90.00
_cell.angle_beta   90.00
_cell.angle_gamma   90.00
#
_symmetry.space_group_name_H-M   'P 1'
#
loop_
_entity.id
_entity.type
_entity.pdbx_description
1 polymer ?
#
loop_
_entity_poly.entity_id
_entity_poly.type
_entity_poly.pdbx_seq_one_letter_code
_entity_poly.pdbx_strand_id
1 'polypeptide(L)'
;MWLRDVGLRLSFFQLMMCLPTIYTNVPNYSDQYNRRSQQPGAGSYGREYSENRQLSFNRLGPVKFEDPRIGEPQPKRREYLIRAHETPSVAGQNKCRIWVPPDTVEKYSHPSVIQADQANRLSMIEVCCTGYSASRLMGVTVCRAQCGCQNGSCRSPGECECYDGFVRNDNGDCVFACPLGCQNGQCFLDGSCQCDPGYKLDETRRFCRPICSSGCGSSSRHNCTEPEVCGCSKGYQLTDDGCQPVCEPDCGIGGLCKDNNVCDCAPGYKLKDGVCQADCYQKCSNGVCVSRNRCICDAGFTYHEQSTMCVPV
;
A
#
# COMPACT_ATOMS: atom_id res chain seq x y z
N MET A 1 -13.50 -32.46 -61.70
CA MET A 1 -14.82 -33.02 -62.11
C MET A 1 -15.70 -33.12 -60.87
N TRP A 2 -17.03 -33.17 -61.00
CA TRP A 2 -17.99 -33.08 -59.88
C TRP A 2 -18.53 -34.46 -59.46
N LEU A 3 -18.97 -34.61 -58.18
CA LEU A 3 -19.99 -35.58 -57.68
C LEU A 3 -19.62 -37.08 -57.68
N ARG A 4 -20.17 -37.99 -56.84
CA ARG A 4 -20.84 -37.91 -55.51
C ARG A 4 -20.81 -39.31 -54.82
N ASP A 5 -21.70 -39.52 -53.84
CA ASP A 5 -22.10 -40.75 -53.12
C ASP A 5 -21.08 -41.35 -52.14
N VAL A 6 -21.34 -41.53 -50.82
CA VAL A 6 -22.52 -41.89 -49.99
C VAL A 6 -22.74 -43.41 -49.86
N GLY A 7 -22.48 -43.95 -48.66
CA GLY A 7 -22.70 -45.36 -48.33
C GLY A 7 -22.41 -45.68 -46.86
N LEU A 8 -23.41 -45.53 -45.98
CA LEU A 8 -23.32 -45.84 -44.54
C LEU A 8 -23.57 -47.34 -44.26
N ARG A 9 -22.74 -48.00 -43.45
CA ARG A 9 -23.12 -49.19 -42.64
C ARG A 9 -22.35 -49.23 -41.31
N LEU A 10 -23.01 -49.74 -40.26
CA LEU A 10 -22.45 -49.88 -38.91
C LEU A 10 -22.24 -51.36 -38.52
N SER A 11 -21.14 -51.63 -37.82
CA SER A 11 -21.02 -52.66 -36.77
C SER A 11 -19.74 -52.34 -35.96
N PHE A 12 -19.70 -52.10 -34.64
CA PHE A 12 -20.17 -52.85 -33.45
C PHE A 12 -19.40 -54.14 -33.11
N PHE A 13 -18.22 -53.96 -32.49
CA PHE A 13 -17.55 -54.78 -31.47
C PHE A 13 -16.38 -53.90 -30.91
N GLN A 14 -15.94 -53.92 -29.65
CA GLN A 14 -16.20 -54.78 -28.48
C GLN A 14 -15.93 -53.98 -27.17
N LEU A 15 -16.51 -54.35 -26.01
CA LEU A 15 -16.36 -53.63 -24.73
C LEU A 15 -16.60 -54.59 -23.53
N MET A 16 -15.90 -54.38 -22.39
CA MET A 16 -15.95 -55.19 -21.14
C MET A 16 -15.36 -56.62 -21.26
N MET A 17 -14.80 -57.30 -20.24
CA MET A 17 -14.60 -57.09 -18.77
C MET A 17 -13.39 -58.00 -18.32
N CYS A 18 -12.84 -58.08 -17.08
CA CYS A 18 -13.20 -57.55 -15.75
C CYS A 18 -11.99 -57.43 -14.77
N LEU A 19 -12.34 -57.00 -13.55
CA LEU A 19 -11.72 -56.93 -12.20
C LEU A 19 -10.95 -58.19 -11.67
N PRO A 20 -10.12 -58.08 -10.59
CA PRO A 20 -10.57 -57.92 -9.19
C PRO A 20 -9.93 -56.77 -8.34
N THR A 21 -10.56 -56.50 -7.19
CA THR A 21 -10.28 -55.41 -6.21
C THR A 21 -9.72 -55.90 -4.86
N ILE A 22 -9.15 -54.98 -4.07
CA ILE A 22 -9.16 -54.86 -2.59
C ILE A 22 -8.74 -53.39 -2.28
N TYR A 23 -9.62 -52.52 -1.74
CA TYR A 23 -9.74 -52.09 -0.32
C TYR A 23 -8.40 -51.69 0.36
N THR A 24 -8.29 -50.56 1.08
CA THR A 24 -9.17 -50.02 2.15
C THR A 24 -9.38 -48.48 2.13
N ASN A 25 -9.98 -47.89 3.18
CA ASN A 25 -10.63 -46.56 3.18
C ASN A 25 -9.94 -45.47 4.05
N VAL A 26 -9.86 -44.23 3.53
CA VAL A 26 -10.63 -43.00 3.95
C VAL A 26 -11.26 -43.06 5.38
N PRO A 27 -11.13 -42.04 6.28
CA PRO A 27 -11.50 -40.62 6.04
C PRO A 27 -10.59 -39.57 6.76
N ASN A 28 -10.59 -38.24 6.55
CA ASN A 28 -11.59 -37.17 6.32
C ASN A 28 -12.59 -36.90 7.49
N TYR A 29 -12.64 -35.67 8.02
CA TYR A 29 -13.57 -35.32 9.11
C TYR A 29 -13.87 -33.82 9.13
N SER A 30 -15.16 -33.46 9.18
CA SER A 30 -15.65 -32.09 9.31
C SER A 30 -17.02 -32.05 9.99
N ASP A 31 -17.15 -31.26 11.08
CA ASP A 31 -18.38 -30.86 11.78
C ASP A 31 -19.28 -31.99 12.37
N GLN A 32 -19.95 -31.86 13.52
CA GLN A 32 -20.82 -30.75 13.92
C GLN A 32 -21.07 -30.70 15.46
N TYR A 33 -22.06 -29.88 15.88
CA TYR A 33 -22.32 -29.45 17.27
C TYR A 33 -23.18 -30.38 18.16
N ASN A 34 -23.00 -30.22 19.48
CA ASN A 34 -23.98 -30.42 20.59
C ASN A 34 -24.59 -31.81 20.88
N ARG A 35 -24.33 -32.33 22.10
CA ARG A 35 -25.37 -32.44 23.17
C ARG A 35 -24.84 -32.76 24.58
N ARG A 36 -25.61 -32.30 25.57
CA ARG A 36 -25.62 -32.58 27.04
C ARG A 36 -26.27 -33.97 27.30
N SER A 37 -26.18 -34.68 28.43
CA SER A 37 -25.64 -34.48 29.79
C SER A 37 -25.42 -35.86 30.47
N GLN A 38 -24.59 -35.99 31.52
CA GLN A 38 -24.95 -36.54 32.86
C GLN A 38 -23.75 -36.56 33.84
N GLN A 39 -24.03 -36.78 35.13
CA GLN A 39 -23.11 -36.64 36.29
C GLN A 39 -23.56 -37.64 37.39
N PRO A 40 -22.73 -38.01 38.40
CA PRO A 40 -22.88 -37.33 39.71
C PRO A 40 -21.65 -37.27 40.66
N GLY A 41 -21.66 -36.30 41.59
CA GLY A 41 -21.00 -36.35 42.91
C GLY A 41 -19.68 -35.58 43.10
N ALA A 42 -19.41 -34.89 44.23
CA ALA A 42 -20.24 -34.58 45.42
C ALA A 42 -19.66 -33.38 46.24
N GLY A 43 -20.48 -32.79 47.14
CA GLY A 43 -20.14 -31.67 48.07
C GLY A 43 -20.44 -30.26 47.48
N SER A 44 -21.31 -29.39 48.00
CA SER A 44 -21.65 -28.92 49.38
C SER A 44 -20.50 -28.11 50.03
N TYR A 45 -20.67 -26.87 50.49
CA TYR A 45 -21.85 -26.05 50.91
C TYR A 45 -21.90 -24.71 50.13
N GLY A 46 -22.92 -23.83 50.15
CA GLY A 46 -24.30 -23.92 50.67
C GLY A 46 -24.90 -22.57 51.15
N ARG A 47 -26.04 -22.13 50.57
CA ARG A 47 -27.07 -21.18 51.12
C ARG A 47 -26.70 -19.67 51.24
N GLU A 48 -27.62 -18.68 51.13
CA GLU A 48 -29.01 -18.60 50.57
C GLU A 48 -29.46 -17.11 50.44
N TYR A 49 -30.64 -16.87 49.83
CA TYR A 49 -31.44 -15.62 49.77
C TYR A 49 -31.02 -14.41 48.93
N SER A 50 -32.07 -13.76 48.41
CA SER A 50 -32.08 -12.56 47.56
C SER A 50 -32.59 -11.34 48.34
N GLU A 51 -32.32 -10.12 47.87
CA GLU A 51 -33.39 -9.12 47.73
C GLU A 51 -33.04 -7.99 46.75
N ASN A 52 -34.06 -7.29 46.26
CA ASN A 52 -33.92 -6.19 45.32
C ASN A 52 -33.59 -4.87 46.04
N ARG A 53 -32.70 -4.05 45.45
CA ARG A 53 -32.71 -2.60 45.70
C ARG A 53 -32.38 -1.83 44.41
N GLN A 54 -33.13 -0.76 44.17
CA GLN A 54 -33.15 -0.04 42.89
C GLN A 54 -32.08 1.07 42.79
N LEU A 55 -31.75 1.40 41.55
CA LEU A 55 -31.29 2.71 41.05
C LEU A 55 -29.99 3.31 41.63
N SER A 56 -28.93 3.25 40.82
CA SER A 56 -27.98 4.36 40.64
C SER A 56 -27.39 4.28 39.23
N PHE A 57 -27.65 5.28 38.38
CA PHE A 57 -27.03 5.36 37.06
C PHE A 57 -25.63 5.94 37.17
N ASN A 58 -24.60 5.18 36.77
CA ASN A 58 -23.33 5.73 36.35
C ASN A 58 -23.03 5.26 34.93
N ARG A 59 -23.29 6.14 33.94
CA ARG A 59 -22.81 5.93 32.57
C ARG A 59 -21.29 6.12 32.58
N LEU A 60 -20.55 5.03 32.41
CA LEU A 60 -19.19 5.14 31.86
C LEU A 60 -19.33 5.79 30.47
N GLY A 61 -18.44 6.74 30.18
CA GLY A 61 -18.46 7.51 28.93
C GLY A 61 -18.20 6.63 27.70
N PRO A 62 -18.39 7.17 26.48
CA PRO A 62 -18.05 6.46 25.27
C PRO A 62 -16.54 6.16 25.26
N VAL A 63 -16.19 4.88 25.43
CA VAL A 63 -14.83 4.41 25.17
C VAL A 63 -14.55 4.71 23.70
N LYS A 64 -13.63 5.64 23.44
CA LYS A 64 -13.11 5.84 22.08
C LYS A 64 -12.39 4.54 21.71
N PHE A 65 -12.99 3.81 20.77
CA PHE A 65 -12.32 2.70 20.12
C PHE A 65 -11.34 3.31 19.11
N GLU A 66 -10.13 3.62 19.59
CA GLU A 66 -9.08 4.17 18.74
C GLU A 66 -8.63 3.08 17.77
N ASP A 67 -8.84 3.34 16.48
CA ASP A 67 -8.51 2.43 15.39
C ASP A 67 -6.98 2.21 15.36
N PRO A 68 -6.48 0.95 15.39
CA PRO A 68 -5.04 0.68 15.36
C PRO A 68 -4.30 1.21 14.13
N ARG A 69 -5.01 1.71 13.10
CA ARG A 69 -4.45 2.30 11.87
C ARG A 69 -3.92 3.74 12.02
N ILE A 70 -3.67 4.22 13.24
CA ILE A 70 -2.99 5.50 13.48
C ILE A 70 -1.47 5.24 13.58
N GLY A 71 -0.74 5.43 12.47
CA GLY A 71 0.73 5.44 12.51
C GLY A 71 1.48 5.08 11.22
N GLU A 72 0.82 4.49 10.21
CA GLU A 72 1.48 4.18 8.93
C GLU A 72 1.93 5.48 8.24
N PRO A 73 3.23 5.67 7.93
CA PRO A 73 3.70 6.90 7.30
C PRO A 73 3.10 7.05 5.89
N GLN A 74 2.41 8.17 5.65
CA GLN A 74 1.93 8.56 4.32
C GLN A 74 3.05 8.43 3.28
N PRO A 75 2.76 7.97 2.04
CA PRO A 75 3.78 7.74 1.03
C PRO A 75 4.49 9.05 0.69
N LYS A 76 5.74 9.14 1.17
CA LYS A 76 6.50 10.39 1.27
C LYS A 76 6.79 11.09 -0.07
N ARG A 77 6.68 10.39 -1.20
CA ARG A 77 6.93 10.96 -2.53
C ARG A 77 5.70 11.70 -3.07
N ARG A 78 5.90 12.92 -3.55
CA ARG A 78 4.89 13.79 -4.19
C ARG A 78 4.21 13.22 -5.44
N GLU A 79 4.77 12.18 -6.06
CA GLU A 79 4.13 11.38 -7.11
C GLU A 79 2.99 10.48 -6.59
N TYR A 80 2.94 10.23 -5.27
CA TYR A 80 1.96 9.38 -4.58
C TYR A 80 1.03 10.16 -3.63
N LEU A 81 1.33 11.43 -3.34
CA LEU A 81 0.51 12.28 -2.49
C LEU A 81 -0.68 12.84 -3.27
N ILE A 82 -1.90 12.62 -2.78
CA ILE A 82 -3.11 13.29 -3.26
C ILE A 82 -2.95 14.80 -3.04
N ARG A 83 -3.12 15.57 -4.11
CA ARG A 83 -2.77 16.99 -4.20
C ARG A 83 -3.89 17.86 -3.64
N ALA A 84 -3.56 19.04 -3.10
CA ALA A 84 -4.53 19.94 -2.47
C ALA A 84 -5.65 20.49 -3.40
N HIS A 85 -5.65 20.14 -4.69
CA HIS A 85 -6.70 20.49 -5.67
C HIS A 85 -7.52 19.28 -6.15
N GLU A 86 -7.17 18.07 -5.70
CA GLU A 86 -7.88 16.83 -5.97
C GLU A 86 -8.92 16.57 -4.87
N THR A 87 -10.16 16.28 -5.25
CA THR A 87 -11.22 15.95 -4.28
C THR A 87 -11.61 14.47 -4.42
N PRO A 88 -11.38 13.61 -3.41
CA PRO A 88 -11.72 12.19 -3.49
C PRO A 88 -13.20 11.96 -3.78
N SER A 89 -13.49 11.05 -4.72
CA SER A 89 -14.86 10.71 -5.10
C SER A 89 -15.47 9.70 -4.12
N VAL A 90 -16.74 9.90 -3.78
CA VAL A 90 -17.48 9.21 -2.71
C VAL A 90 -17.51 7.68 -2.88
N ALA A 91 -17.31 7.18 -4.10
CA ALA A 91 -17.35 5.74 -4.42
C ALA A 91 -16.10 4.93 -4.00
N GLY A 92 -15.05 5.55 -3.46
CA GLY A 92 -13.87 4.85 -2.93
C GLY A 92 -12.98 4.15 -3.97
N GLN A 93 -13.22 4.33 -5.27
CA GLN A 93 -12.50 3.64 -6.36
C GLN A 93 -11.14 4.26 -6.72
N ASN A 94 -10.47 4.92 -5.77
CA ASN A 94 -9.23 5.70 -5.99
C ASN A 94 -9.35 6.76 -7.11
N LYS A 95 -10.55 7.34 -7.22
CA LYS A 95 -10.90 8.39 -8.18
C LYS A 95 -11.00 9.74 -7.49
N CYS A 96 -10.49 10.76 -8.15
CA CYS A 96 -10.52 12.15 -7.70
C CYS A 96 -11.21 13.02 -8.74
N ARG A 97 -11.92 14.04 -8.27
CA ARG A 97 -12.52 15.09 -9.09
C ARG A 97 -11.62 16.31 -9.08
N ILE A 98 -11.35 16.84 -10.27
CA ILE A 98 -10.52 18.02 -10.51
C ILE A 98 -11.24 18.97 -11.48
N TRP A 99 -10.90 20.25 -11.41
CA TRP A 99 -11.32 21.26 -12.37
C TRP A 99 -10.21 21.51 -13.39
N VAL A 100 -10.54 21.46 -14.68
CA VAL A 100 -9.58 21.60 -15.79
C VAL A 100 -10.16 22.47 -16.92
N PRO A 101 -9.34 23.09 -17.78
CA PRO A 101 -9.81 23.71 -19.01
C PRO A 101 -10.51 22.69 -19.93
N PRO A 102 -11.69 22.98 -20.51
CA PRO A 102 -12.46 22.03 -21.32
C PRO A 102 -11.68 21.43 -22.50
N ASP A 103 -10.83 22.25 -23.13
CA ASP A 103 -9.93 21.92 -24.22
C ASP A 103 -8.79 20.95 -23.84
N THR A 104 -8.54 20.76 -22.54
CA THR A 104 -7.50 19.85 -22.03
C THR A 104 -8.05 18.52 -21.54
N VAL A 105 -9.38 18.35 -21.48
CA VAL A 105 -10.04 17.17 -20.91
C VAL A 105 -9.55 15.86 -21.55
N GLU A 106 -9.47 15.81 -22.88
CA GLU A 106 -9.10 14.61 -23.63
C GLU A 106 -7.64 14.16 -23.42
N LYS A 107 -6.77 15.03 -22.89
CA LYS A 107 -5.39 14.69 -22.56
C LYS A 107 -5.24 13.91 -21.25
N TYR A 108 -6.25 13.93 -20.38
CA TYR A 108 -6.23 13.15 -19.15
C TYR A 108 -6.45 11.66 -19.47
N SER A 109 -5.91 10.77 -18.63
CA SER A 109 -6.05 9.32 -18.85
C SER A 109 -7.44 8.83 -18.43
N HIS A 110 -8.27 8.47 -19.43
CA HIS A 110 -9.61 7.88 -19.26
C HIS A 110 -10.61 8.69 -18.39
N PRO A 111 -10.76 10.01 -18.61
CA PRO A 111 -11.59 10.90 -17.80
C PRO A 111 -13.08 10.60 -17.94
N SER A 112 -13.87 11.11 -17.00
CA SER A 112 -15.33 11.20 -17.07
C SER A 112 -15.76 12.62 -16.72
N VAL A 113 -16.42 13.33 -17.66
CA VAL A 113 -16.91 14.70 -17.41
C VAL A 113 -18.13 14.64 -16.50
N ILE A 114 -18.12 15.42 -15.41
CA ILE A 114 -19.18 15.43 -14.39
C ILE A 114 -20.10 16.64 -14.57
N GLN A 115 -19.52 17.84 -14.71
CA GLN A 115 -20.23 19.10 -14.86
C GLN A 115 -19.32 20.18 -15.47
N ALA A 116 -19.90 21.26 -16.00
CA ALA A 116 -19.16 22.42 -16.50
C ALA A 116 -19.50 23.69 -15.70
N ASP A 117 -18.48 24.51 -15.45
CA ASP A 117 -18.59 25.87 -14.93
C ASP A 117 -18.31 26.85 -16.08
N GLN A 118 -19.38 27.42 -16.63
CA GLN A 118 -19.30 28.38 -17.72
C GLN A 118 -18.73 29.74 -17.29
N ALA A 119 -18.87 30.12 -16.02
CA ALA A 119 -18.39 31.41 -15.50
C ALA A 119 -16.86 31.41 -15.33
N ASN A 120 -16.28 30.32 -14.83
CA ASN A 120 -14.83 30.14 -14.75
C ASN A 120 -14.20 29.56 -16.03
N ARG A 121 -15.00 29.11 -17.01
CA ARG A 121 -14.57 28.36 -18.21
C ARG A 121 -13.78 27.10 -17.85
N LEU A 122 -14.33 26.27 -16.95
CA LEU A 122 -13.72 25.03 -16.48
C LEU A 122 -14.71 23.85 -16.58
N SER A 123 -14.18 22.64 -16.73
CA SER A 123 -14.92 21.38 -16.60
C SER A 123 -14.47 20.64 -15.34
N MET A 124 -15.41 20.12 -14.56
CA MET A 124 -15.11 19.14 -13.52
C MET A 124 -15.04 17.76 -14.19
N ILE A 125 -13.91 17.10 -14.05
CA ILE A 125 -13.71 15.72 -14.50
C ILE A 125 -13.37 14.81 -13.33
N GLU A 126 -13.86 13.58 -13.38
CA GLU A 126 -13.41 12.48 -12.53
C GLU A 126 -12.32 11.68 -13.28
N VAL A 127 -11.19 11.50 -12.61
CA VAL A 127 -9.98 10.79 -13.06
C VAL A 127 -9.48 9.90 -11.93
N CYS A 128 -8.45 9.09 -12.17
CA CYS A 128 -7.72 8.48 -11.06
C CYS A 128 -6.93 9.55 -10.29
N CYS A 129 -6.86 9.42 -8.97
CA CYS A 129 -6.07 10.35 -8.15
C CYS A 129 -4.56 10.25 -8.47
N THR A 130 -3.78 11.26 -8.10
CA THR A 130 -2.30 11.19 -8.06
C THR A 130 -1.83 9.91 -7.38
N GLY A 131 -0.81 9.26 -7.96
CA GLY A 131 -0.32 7.96 -7.53
C GLY A 131 -1.11 6.76 -8.07
N TYR A 132 -2.18 6.97 -8.86
CA TYR A 132 -2.97 5.88 -9.47
C TYR A 132 -2.99 5.95 -11.00
N SER A 133 -2.64 4.84 -11.62
CA SER A 133 -2.73 4.63 -13.07
C SER A 133 -4.15 4.24 -13.51
N ALA A 134 -4.63 4.85 -14.61
CA ALA A 134 -5.96 4.62 -15.14
C ALA A 134 -5.97 3.51 -16.21
N SER A 135 -6.63 2.39 -15.94
CA SER A 135 -6.83 1.28 -16.88
C SER A 135 -8.31 1.15 -17.26
N ARG A 136 -8.65 0.89 -18.53
CA ARG A 136 -10.01 0.47 -18.93
C ARG A 136 -10.13 -1.04 -18.82
N LEU A 137 -11.11 -1.52 -18.05
CA LEU A 137 -11.46 -2.93 -17.92
C LEU A 137 -12.97 -3.09 -18.16
N MET A 138 -13.35 -3.85 -19.20
CA MET A 138 -14.76 -4.03 -19.62
C MET A 138 -15.54 -2.70 -19.73
N GLY A 139 -14.90 -1.67 -20.29
CA GLY A 139 -15.45 -0.32 -20.45
C GLY A 139 -15.33 0.59 -19.21
N VAL A 140 -15.12 0.04 -18.01
CA VAL A 140 -15.01 0.82 -16.76
C VAL A 140 -13.57 1.33 -16.56
N THR A 141 -13.40 2.60 -16.16
CA THR A 141 -12.10 3.10 -15.69
C THR A 141 -11.81 2.59 -14.28
N VAL A 142 -10.72 1.84 -14.13
CA VAL A 142 -10.19 1.25 -12.89
C VAL A 142 -8.86 1.93 -12.55
N CYS A 143 -8.68 2.32 -11.29
CA CYS A 143 -7.51 3.06 -10.82
C CYS A 143 -6.60 2.14 -9.98
N ARG A 144 -5.42 1.82 -10.51
CA ARG A 144 -4.43 0.93 -9.87
C ARG A 144 -3.27 1.76 -9.32
N ALA A 145 -2.93 1.56 -8.05
CA ALA A 145 -1.82 2.26 -7.39
C ALA A 145 -0.50 2.03 -8.15
N GLN A 146 0.34 3.06 -8.16
CA GLN A 146 1.69 3.03 -8.73
C GLN A 146 2.70 2.81 -7.60
N CYS A 147 3.62 1.88 -7.77
CA CYS A 147 4.66 1.58 -6.78
C CYS A 147 5.86 0.89 -7.44
N GLY A 148 7.06 1.06 -6.87
CA GLY A 148 8.31 0.43 -7.34
C GLY A 148 8.61 -0.92 -6.68
N CYS A 149 7.60 -1.77 -6.46
CA CYS A 149 7.74 -2.95 -5.62
C CYS A 149 8.26 -4.17 -6.40
N GLN A 150 9.35 -4.76 -5.92
CA GLN A 150 9.77 -6.12 -6.31
C GLN A 150 9.10 -7.13 -5.38
N ASN A 151 8.70 -8.29 -5.89
CA ASN A 151 8.07 -9.39 -5.14
C ASN A 151 6.83 -8.98 -4.29
N GLY A 152 6.06 -8.01 -4.76
CA GLY A 152 4.83 -7.55 -4.11
C GLY A 152 3.96 -6.68 -5.00
N SER A 153 2.69 -6.54 -4.63
CA SER A 153 1.71 -5.65 -5.24
C SER A 153 1.68 -4.28 -4.55
N CYS A 154 1.09 -3.27 -5.20
CA CYS A 154 0.82 -1.98 -4.56
C CYS A 154 -0.43 -2.08 -3.67
N ARG A 155 -0.29 -1.94 -2.34
CA ARG A 155 -1.42 -1.78 -1.40
C ARG A 155 -2.01 -0.39 -1.53
N SER A 156 -1.13 0.61 -1.58
CA SER A 156 -1.42 2.00 -1.88
C SER A 156 -0.27 2.60 -2.70
N PRO A 157 -0.38 3.83 -3.24
CA PRO A 157 0.68 4.44 -4.03
C PRO A 157 1.99 4.53 -3.25
N GLY A 158 3.08 4.02 -3.82
CA GLY A 158 4.38 3.91 -3.15
C GLY A 158 4.50 2.84 -2.06
N GLU A 159 3.45 2.07 -1.79
CA GLU A 159 3.40 1.13 -0.66
C GLU A 159 3.24 -0.33 -1.10
N CYS A 160 4.24 -1.16 -0.82
CA CYS A 160 4.24 -2.58 -1.16
C CYS A 160 3.43 -3.44 -0.18
N GLU A 161 2.69 -4.40 -0.71
CA GLU A 161 2.22 -5.61 -0.02
C GLU A 161 2.97 -6.79 -0.63
N CYS A 162 3.76 -7.49 0.18
CA CYS A 162 4.60 -8.58 -0.29
C CYS A 162 3.77 -9.82 -0.68
N TYR A 163 4.17 -10.54 -1.71
CA TYR A 163 3.50 -11.79 -2.10
C TYR A 163 3.75 -12.91 -1.08
N ASP A 164 2.94 -13.98 -1.15
CA ASP A 164 3.11 -15.17 -0.31
C ASP A 164 4.54 -15.73 -0.40
N GLY A 165 5.15 -16.01 0.75
CA GLY A 165 6.57 -16.41 0.84
C GLY A 165 7.58 -15.27 0.79
N PHE A 166 7.13 -14.01 0.74
CA PHE A 166 7.96 -12.81 0.86
C PHE A 166 7.59 -11.98 2.09
N VAL A 167 8.56 -11.25 2.64
CA VAL A 167 8.40 -10.43 3.84
C VAL A 167 9.07 -9.08 3.70
N ARG A 168 8.51 -8.08 4.37
CA ARG A 168 9.13 -6.75 4.48
C ARG A 168 10.35 -6.83 5.42
N ASN A 169 11.52 -6.41 4.97
CA ASN A 169 12.71 -6.25 5.80
C ASN A 169 12.82 -4.85 6.43
N ASP A 170 13.89 -4.57 7.18
CA ASP A 170 14.17 -3.27 7.83
C ASP A 170 14.21 -2.09 6.84
N ASN A 171 14.59 -2.35 5.58
CA ASN A 171 14.57 -1.36 4.50
C ASN A 171 13.17 -1.20 3.88
N GLY A 172 12.15 -1.95 4.30
CA GLY A 172 10.81 -1.86 3.76
C GLY A 172 10.59 -2.65 2.46
N ASP A 173 11.59 -3.39 1.99
CA ASP A 173 11.61 -4.11 0.71
C ASP A 173 11.15 -5.57 0.89
N CYS A 174 10.50 -6.16 -0.12
CA CYS A 174 9.94 -7.52 -0.05
C CYS A 174 10.97 -8.59 -0.43
N VAL A 175 11.51 -9.27 0.58
CA VAL A 175 12.59 -10.27 0.47
C VAL A 175 12.09 -11.67 0.75
N PHE A 176 12.84 -12.69 0.32
CA PHE A 176 12.47 -14.09 0.51
C PHE A 176 12.34 -14.48 1.98
N ALA A 177 11.28 -15.23 2.29
CA ALA A 177 11.09 -15.96 3.54
C ALA A 177 10.74 -17.42 3.25
N CYS A 178 10.75 -18.25 4.29
CA CYS A 178 10.41 -19.65 4.18
C CYS A 178 8.95 -19.85 3.71
N PRO A 179 8.67 -20.85 2.85
CA PRO A 179 9.59 -21.90 2.38
C PRO A 179 10.43 -21.54 1.12
N LEU A 180 10.29 -20.33 0.57
CA LEU A 180 10.94 -19.96 -0.71
C LEU A 180 12.44 -19.67 -0.57
N GLY A 181 12.89 -19.23 0.60
CA GLY A 181 14.28 -18.92 0.90
C GLY A 181 14.41 -18.16 2.21
N CYS A 182 15.53 -17.48 2.44
CA CYS A 182 15.66 -16.50 3.51
C CYS A 182 16.71 -15.45 3.12
N GLN A 183 16.47 -14.17 3.41
CA GLN A 183 17.52 -13.16 3.24
C GLN A 183 18.60 -13.35 4.31
N ASN A 184 19.86 -13.53 3.89
CA ASN A 184 21.04 -13.77 4.73
C ASN A 184 20.94 -15.02 5.63
N GLY A 185 20.40 -16.10 5.08
CA GLY A 185 20.29 -17.38 5.76
C GLY A 185 19.74 -18.50 4.89
N GLN A 186 19.63 -19.68 5.48
CA GLN A 186 19.15 -20.91 4.84
C GLN A 186 17.78 -21.29 5.40
N CYS A 187 16.88 -21.73 4.53
CA CYS A 187 15.53 -22.14 4.92
C CYS A 187 15.45 -23.67 5.10
N PHE A 188 14.79 -24.11 6.17
CA PHE A 188 14.61 -25.52 6.51
C PHE A 188 13.19 -26.02 6.22
N LEU A 189 13.04 -27.35 6.15
CA LEU A 189 11.78 -28.03 5.81
C LEU A 189 10.64 -27.82 6.83
N ASP A 190 10.94 -27.34 8.04
CA ASP A 190 9.97 -26.93 9.05
C ASP A 190 9.48 -25.48 8.88
N GLY A 191 10.01 -24.76 7.88
CA GLY A 191 9.74 -23.35 7.65
C GLY A 191 10.57 -22.40 8.52
N SER A 192 11.57 -22.89 9.25
CA SER A 192 12.50 -22.04 10.00
C SER A 192 13.63 -21.51 9.11
N CYS A 193 14.09 -20.29 9.40
CA CYS A 193 15.31 -19.73 8.81
C CYS A 193 16.47 -19.79 9.81
N GLN A 194 17.61 -20.33 9.37
CA GLN A 194 18.88 -20.26 10.06
C GLN A 194 19.74 -19.18 9.41
N CYS A 195 20.18 -18.19 10.18
CA CYS A 195 21.00 -17.10 9.65
C CYS A 195 22.44 -17.53 9.34
N ASP A 196 23.02 -16.90 8.32
CA ASP A 196 24.44 -17.04 8.01
C ASP A 196 25.32 -16.40 9.10
N PRO A 197 26.61 -16.78 9.22
CA PRO A 197 27.52 -16.20 10.21
C PRO A 197 27.59 -14.66 10.13
N GLY A 198 27.45 -13.99 11.28
CA GLY A 198 27.38 -12.52 11.34
C GLY A 198 25.98 -11.93 11.20
N TYR A 199 24.94 -12.76 11.02
CA TYR A 199 23.54 -12.34 10.98
C TYR A 199 22.73 -12.97 12.13
N LYS A 200 21.61 -12.33 12.48
CA LYS A 200 20.65 -12.78 13.50
C LYS A 200 19.22 -12.67 12.98
N LEU A 201 18.32 -13.49 13.52
CA LEU A 201 16.90 -13.42 13.18
C LEU A 201 16.33 -12.03 13.54
N ASP A 202 15.45 -11.54 12.67
CA ASP A 202 14.55 -10.44 12.99
C ASP A 202 13.55 -10.83 14.10
N GLU A 203 12.91 -9.84 14.72
CA GLU A 203 11.81 -9.99 15.67
C GLU A 203 10.63 -10.78 15.11
N THR A 204 10.32 -10.65 13.82
CA THR A 204 9.32 -11.49 13.13
C THR A 204 9.80 -12.93 12.87
N ARG A 205 11.10 -13.19 13.04
CA ARG A 205 11.79 -14.46 12.75
C ARG A 205 11.69 -14.97 11.30
N ARG A 206 11.36 -14.09 10.34
CA ARG A 206 11.18 -14.49 8.91
C ARG A 206 12.34 -14.13 7.98
N PHE A 207 13.28 -13.30 8.42
CA PHE A 207 14.50 -12.94 7.69
C PHE A 207 15.65 -12.69 8.68
N CYS A 208 16.89 -12.58 8.17
CA CYS A 208 18.08 -12.36 8.97
C CYS A 208 18.69 -10.96 8.73
N ARG A 209 18.87 -10.20 9.81
CA ARG A 209 19.49 -8.88 9.85
C ARG A 209 20.94 -8.96 10.34
N PRO A 210 21.87 -8.14 9.82
CA PRO A 210 23.27 -8.17 10.22
C PRO A 210 23.50 -7.83 11.70
N ILE A 211 24.64 -8.26 12.23
CA ILE A 211 25.13 -7.94 13.57
C ILE A 211 26.30 -6.96 13.43
N CYS A 212 26.29 -5.89 14.22
CA CYS A 212 27.51 -5.13 14.53
C CYS A 212 27.70 -5.16 16.05
N SER A 213 28.79 -5.73 16.52
CA SER A 213 29.06 -6.02 17.93
C SER A 213 29.27 -4.75 18.76
N SER A 214 29.75 -3.67 18.15
CA SER A 214 29.82 -2.32 18.76
C SER A 214 28.53 -1.51 18.63
N GLY A 215 27.58 -1.94 17.80
CA GLY A 215 26.53 -1.09 17.25
C GLY A 215 27.07 0.01 16.31
N CYS A 216 26.16 0.78 15.71
CA CYS A 216 26.46 1.84 14.74
C CYS A 216 26.33 3.26 15.33
N GLY A 217 26.85 3.43 16.54
CA GLY A 217 26.71 4.67 17.30
C GLY A 217 25.29 4.90 17.85
N SER A 218 25.04 6.11 18.36
CA SER A 218 23.81 6.49 19.06
C SER A 218 22.80 7.25 18.20
N SER A 219 23.05 7.40 16.90
CA SER A 219 22.18 8.14 15.97
C SER A 219 21.39 7.20 15.08
N SER A 220 20.06 7.36 15.05
CA SER A 220 19.11 6.60 14.21
C SER A 220 19.38 6.68 12.70
N ARG A 221 20.22 7.64 12.27
CA ARG A 221 20.66 7.80 10.87
C ARG A 221 21.59 6.70 10.37
N HIS A 222 22.11 5.84 11.24
CA HIS A 222 22.99 4.73 10.90
C HIS A 222 22.36 3.38 11.25
N ASN A 223 22.65 2.36 10.45
CA ASN A 223 22.27 0.97 10.68
C ASN A 223 23.40 0.00 10.32
N CYS A 224 23.29 -1.24 10.78
CA CYS A 224 24.11 -2.33 10.23
C CYS A 224 23.61 -2.63 8.81
N THR A 225 24.50 -2.51 7.83
CA THR A 225 24.19 -2.84 6.42
C THR A 225 24.70 -4.24 6.07
N GLU A 226 25.87 -4.60 6.60
CA GLU A 226 26.48 -5.93 6.53
C GLU A 226 27.09 -6.28 7.91
N PRO A 227 27.53 -7.53 8.17
CA PRO A 227 28.11 -7.91 9.45
C PRO A 227 29.35 -7.06 9.81
N GLU A 228 29.31 -6.42 10.99
CA GLU A 228 30.28 -5.43 11.48
C GLU A 228 30.47 -4.19 10.57
N VAL A 229 29.59 -3.97 9.59
CA VAL A 229 29.63 -2.80 8.68
C VAL A 229 28.44 -1.88 8.92
N CYS A 230 28.73 -0.68 9.41
CA CYS A 230 27.76 0.38 9.61
C CYS A 230 27.63 1.27 8.37
N GLY A 231 26.40 1.48 7.92
CA GLY A 231 26.04 2.39 6.83
C GLY A 231 24.95 3.37 7.24
N CYS A 232 24.44 4.12 6.28
CA CYS A 232 23.30 5.02 6.50
C CYS A 232 21.97 4.27 6.43
N SER A 233 21.07 4.54 7.38
CA SER A 233 19.71 4.03 7.40
C SER A 233 18.94 4.46 6.13
N LYS A 234 17.89 3.73 5.73
CA LYS A 234 17.14 4.06 4.50
C LYS A 234 16.58 5.48 4.55
N GLY A 235 16.79 6.23 3.47
CA GLY A 235 16.43 7.65 3.37
C GLY A 235 17.41 8.61 4.06
N TYR A 236 18.63 8.14 4.36
CA TYR A 236 19.80 8.98 4.58
C TYR A 236 20.89 8.57 3.58
N GLN A 237 21.77 9.50 3.23
CA GLN A 237 22.89 9.32 2.32
C GLN A 237 24.18 9.83 2.97
N LEU A 238 25.31 9.15 2.71
CA LEU A 238 26.61 9.56 3.22
C LEU A 238 27.12 10.78 2.43
N THR A 239 27.45 11.86 3.15
CA THR A 239 28.17 13.04 2.64
C THR A 239 29.41 13.30 3.50
N ASP A 240 30.16 14.37 3.19
CA ASP A 240 31.29 14.82 4.01
C ASP A 240 30.89 15.13 5.48
N ASP A 241 29.61 15.51 5.70
CA ASP A 241 29.01 15.73 7.02
C ASP A 241 28.38 14.44 7.63
N GLY A 242 28.72 13.26 7.12
CA GLY A 242 28.17 11.97 7.56
C GLY A 242 26.81 11.63 6.94
N CYS A 243 26.01 10.80 7.60
CA CYS A 243 24.68 10.43 7.08
C CYS A 243 23.69 11.61 7.19
N GLN A 244 23.35 12.21 6.05
CA GLN A 244 22.41 13.32 5.91
C GLN A 244 21.06 12.85 5.33
N PRO A 245 19.94 13.49 5.69
CA PRO A 245 18.61 13.05 5.28
C PRO A 245 18.37 13.27 3.79
N VAL A 246 17.66 12.32 3.17
CA VAL A 246 17.21 12.41 1.78
C VAL A 246 15.72 12.76 1.77
N CYS A 247 15.36 13.70 0.89
CA CYS A 247 13.98 14.07 0.60
C CYS A 247 13.73 13.85 -0.90
N GLU A 248 12.73 13.02 -1.23
CA GLU A 248 12.30 12.68 -2.58
C GLU A 248 10.78 12.92 -2.69
N PRO A 249 10.33 14.06 -3.24
CA PRO A 249 11.11 15.12 -3.88
C PRO A 249 11.95 15.94 -2.91
N ASP A 250 12.87 16.70 -3.49
CA ASP A 250 13.55 17.82 -2.82
C ASP A 250 12.52 18.78 -2.17
N CYS A 251 12.87 19.35 -1.02
CA CYS A 251 11.99 20.22 -0.23
C CYS A 251 11.61 21.53 -0.93
N GLY A 252 12.25 21.88 -2.04
CA GLY A 252 11.96 23.05 -2.84
C GLY A 252 12.63 24.32 -2.34
N ILE A 253 12.46 25.40 -3.11
CA ILE A 253 13.03 26.71 -2.77
C ILE A 253 12.45 27.18 -1.43
N GLY A 254 13.33 27.48 -0.47
CA GLY A 254 12.93 27.85 0.90
C GLY A 254 12.61 26.66 1.81
N GLY A 255 12.83 25.42 1.38
CA GLY A 255 12.78 24.23 2.23
C GLY A 255 14.17 23.69 2.60
N LEU A 256 14.28 23.07 3.78
CA LEU A 256 15.44 22.31 4.23
C LEU A 256 15.03 20.88 4.55
N CYS A 257 15.72 19.88 4.01
CA CYS A 257 15.52 18.48 4.42
C CYS A 257 16.11 18.27 5.82
N LYS A 258 15.24 18.16 6.83
CA LYS A 258 15.61 18.08 8.26
C LYS A 258 15.75 16.64 8.73
N ASP A 259 14.90 15.78 8.19
CA ASP A 259 14.92 14.34 8.39
C ASP A 259 14.45 13.64 7.10
N ASN A 260 14.55 12.31 7.02
CA ASN A 260 14.11 11.50 5.87
C ASN A 260 12.70 11.92 5.41
N ASN A 261 12.61 12.60 4.26
CA ASN A 261 11.39 13.21 3.73
C ASN A 261 10.60 14.07 4.74
N VAL A 262 11.28 14.84 5.58
CA VAL A 262 10.70 15.84 6.48
C VAL A 262 11.32 17.20 6.19
N CYS A 263 10.53 18.07 5.56
CA CYS A 263 10.94 19.41 5.15
C CYS A 263 10.60 20.45 6.23
N ASP A 264 11.58 21.26 6.60
CA ASP A 264 11.41 22.47 7.40
C ASP A 264 11.32 23.68 6.44
N CYS A 265 10.25 24.47 6.52
CA CYS A 265 9.99 25.54 5.54
C CYS A 265 10.31 26.93 6.11
N ALA A 266 11.09 27.71 5.38
CA ALA A 266 11.46 29.08 5.74
C ALA A 266 10.24 30.03 5.78
N PRO A 267 10.32 31.15 6.53
CA PRO A 267 9.24 32.12 6.63
C PRO A 267 8.73 32.59 5.26
N GLY A 268 7.41 32.49 5.04
CA GLY A 268 6.76 32.80 3.77
C GLY A 268 6.48 31.58 2.87
N TYR A 269 7.03 30.40 3.21
CA TYR A 269 6.72 29.12 2.59
C TYR A 269 5.91 28.24 3.53
N LYS A 270 5.14 27.29 2.97
CA LYS A 270 4.32 26.32 3.69
C LYS A 270 4.48 24.94 3.07
N LEU A 271 4.51 23.89 3.88
CA LEU A 271 4.55 22.52 3.38
C LEU A 271 3.22 22.18 2.69
N LYS A 272 3.27 21.88 1.40
CA LYS A 272 2.10 21.56 0.56
C LYS A 272 2.48 20.56 -0.52
N ASP A 273 1.64 19.54 -0.72
CA ASP A 273 1.90 18.44 -1.67
C ASP A 273 3.28 17.77 -1.43
N GLY A 274 3.79 17.77 -0.19
CA GLY A 274 5.12 17.24 0.19
C GLY A 274 6.32 18.19 0.04
N VAL A 275 6.13 19.41 -0.49
CA VAL A 275 7.20 20.37 -0.82
C VAL A 275 6.91 21.74 -0.16
N CYS A 276 7.94 22.52 0.18
CA CYS A 276 7.74 23.90 0.62
C CYS A 276 7.32 24.79 -0.57
N GLN A 277 6.10 25.33 -0.52
CA GLN A 277 5.52 26.19 -1.55
C GLN A 277 5.27 27.59 -1.01
N ALA A 278 5.44 28.61 -1.86
CA ALA A 278 5.04 29.98 -1.56
C ALA A 278 3.51 30.16 -1.72
N ASP A 279 2.93 31.18 -1.06
CA ASP A 279 1.55 31.57 -1.31
C ASP A 279 1.39 32.12 -2.75
N CYS A 280 0.68 31.37 -3.59
CA CYS A 280 0.44 31.67 -5.01
C CYS A 280 -0.82 32.52 -5.21
N TYR A 281 -0.77 33.48 -6.14
CA TYR A 281 -1.97 34.17 -6.63
C TYR A 281 -2.64 33.44 -7.81
N GLN A 282 -1.89 32.62 -8.53
CA GLN A 282 -2.35 31.86 -9.71
C GLN A 282 -2.64 30.38 -9.39
N LYS A 283 -3.46 29.73 -10.22
CA LYS A 283 -3.98 28.37 -9.97
C LYS A 283 -2.94 27.28 -10.27
N CYS A 284 -1.83 27.25 -9.52
CA CYS A 284 -0.73 26.28 -9.63
C CYS A 284 -1.11 24.84 -9.19
N SER A 285 -2.13 24.27 -9.85
CA SER A 285 -2.44 22.84 -9.89
C SER A 285 -1.42 22.13 -10.77
N ASN A 286 -0.99 20.92 -10.38
CA ASN A 286 0.03 20.11 -11.07
C ASN A 286 1.39 20.80 -11.26
N GLY A 287 1.79 21.57 -10.25
CA GLY A 287 3.09 22.22 -10.18
C GLY A 287 3.47 22.60 -8.74
N VAL A 288 4.61 23.25 -8.61
CA VAL A 288 5.16 23.81 -7.37
C VAL A 288 5.15 25.34 -7.49
N CYS A 289 4.51 26.04 -6.55
CA CYS A 289 4.57 27.50 -6.52
C CYS A 289 5.86 27.98 -5.84
N VAL A 290 6.77 28.57 -6.62
CA VAL A 290 8.08 29.05 -6.13
C VAL A 290 8.11 30.56 -5.86
N SER A 291 7.16 31.32 -6.42
CA SER A 291 6.85 32.69 -5.99
C SER A 291 5.42 33.04 -6.39
N ARG A 292 4.88 34.14 -5.85
CA ARG A 292 3.46 34.55 -6.00
C ARG A 292 2.88 34.41 -7.41
N ASN A 293 3.70 34.68 -8.44
CA ASN A 293 3.36 34.64 -9.86
C ASN A 293 4.18 33.61 -10.68
N ARG A 294 4.87 32.66 -10.03
CA ARG A 294 5.71 31.65 -10.71
C ARG A 294 5.40 30.24 -10.21
N CYS A 295 4.74 29.48 -11.07
CA CYS A 295 4.54 28.04 -10.94
C CYS A 295 5.59 27.31 -11.78
N ILE A 296 6.15 26.21 -11.28
CA ILE A 296 6.92 25.24 -12.07
C ILE A 296 6.06 23.99 -12.21
N CYS A 297 5.72 23.61 -13.44
CA CYS A 297 4.87 22.45 -13.71
C CYS A 297 5.62 21.12 -13.48
N ASP A 298 4.85 20.08 -13.17
CA ASP A 298 5.37 18.73 -12.98
C ASP A 298 5.78 18.08 -14.31
N ALA A 299 6.57 17.01 -14.24
CA ALA A 299 6.90 16.20 -15.42
C ALA A 299 5.62 15.69 -16.11
N GLY A 300 5.51 15.92 -17.42
CA GLY A 300 4.30 15.62 -18.21
C GLY A 300 3.23 16.73 -18.20
N PHE A 301 3.45 17.85 -17.51
CA PHE A 301 2.54 19.00 -17.49
C PHE A 301 3.22 20.27 -18.03
N THR A 302 2.43 21.15 -18.65
CA THR A 302 2.85 22.46 -19.15
C THR A 302 1.90 23.56 -18.67
N TYR A 303 2.37 24.81 -18.66
CA TYR A 303 1.60 25.94 -18.15
C TYR A 303 0.56 26.42 -19.18
N HIS A 304 -0.71 26.43 -18.79
CA HIS A 304 -1.81 26.90 -19.62
C HIS A 304 -2.21 28.34 -19.25
N GLU A 305 -1.90 29.28 -20.16
CA GLU A 305 -2.03 30.72 -19.91
C GLU A 305 -3.46 31.14 -19.55
N GLN A 306 -4.49 30.60 -20.23
CA GLN A 306 -5.88 31.06 -20.07
C GLN A 306 -6.50 30.70 -18.71
N SER A 307 -6.03 29.62 -18.07
CA SER A 307 -6.52 29.17 -16.75
C SER A 307 -5.50 29.40 -15.63
N THR A 308 -4.24 29.68 -15.96
CA THR A 308 -3.08 29.80 -15.06
C THR A 308 -2.71 28.50 -14.33
N MET A 309 -3.01 27.36 -14.95
CA MET A 309 -2.86 26.00 -14.37
C MET A 309 -1.82 25.19 -15.14
N CYS A 310 -1.18 24.20 -14.49
CA CYS A 310 -0.43 23.18 -15.23
C CYS A 310 -1.37 22.06 -15.68
N VAL A 311 -1.37 21.80 -16.99
CA VAL A 311 -2.23 20.83 -17.69
C VAL A 311 -1.34 19.82 -18.44
N PRO A 312 -1.82 18.60 -18.76
CA PRO A 312 -1.03 17.65 -19.52
C PRO A 312 -0.54 18.21 -20.87
N VAL A 313 0.67 17.81 -21.27
CA VAL A 313 1.28 18.16 -22.57
C VAL A 313 0.48 17.61 -23.75
#